data_AF-A0A3N6DCG8-F1
#
_entry.id   AF-A0A3N6DCG8-F1
#
_cell.length_a   1.000
_cell.length_b   1.000
_cell.length_c   1.000
_cell.angle_alpha   90.00
_cell.angle_beta   90.00
_cell.angle_gamma   90.00
#
_symmetry.space_group_name_H-M   'P 1'
#
loop_
_entity.id
_entity.type
_entity.pdbx_description
1 polymer ?
#
loop_
_entity_poly.entity_id
_entity_poly.type
_entity_poly.pdbx_seq_one_letter_code
_entity_poly.pdbx_strand_id
1 'polypeptide(L)'
;MRGKINGILKRANEADELCAWGLRALIKHHPNDFGSTDLSGVADARKMRAEEQQQAQNGREAAKLYARWEHLDDGERERLLTLAEEGKDSPAFAEQLMTNLSYRGREQQDAVLLLASSLESGGRDGQLSSSDARLYKALSGSLATATGPDSSIGSPGGVTAAWTDKLISTARDGNGLPRQHPGAIGGGAATLKDLTDLMAADVGDKAVYDPNKDSKEKSSPWKKDEGDPVYSEAFLTEVGDTIREWETDNDDAYDGVMKNWQGTQEDPMKGLLNAMSRNPSASTHYFDPDTTDNLKYFLEDREWPGGEVESKMPDETQYTSARAELGLALESAATGRVPGSPMHPVPVHHDAAETAIFERVMGEYTEALHKDQSAVPVSMRLPMADMIADYGSDVHQILGKKMDGPTDFNQLEIDRGDLTRIIRATAEDPNAYKMIHASQSVVTSEGLNHFPADSFRKEDPELRAWVKQSASVLGHLDGVRGDVIYDLGQAEKDANAYKRVLNYHIVGGLLTPIPIAGDAIQRSVDAGLNNHLNDQNARVDAETRNNMIRHYDYSEKQMYGMLRRMATERGLSKEELDASPGEYEDHLQSITEQWYQNGMGDADKWMGQ
;
A
#
# COMPACT_ATOMS: atom_id res chain seq x y z
N MET A 1 26.39 62.67 7.53
CA MET A 1 26.12 62.19 6.16
C MET A 1 26.44 60.71 5.98
N ARG A 2 27.72 60.28 6.10
CA ARG A 2 28.15 58.85 6.00
C ARG A 2 27.21 57.83 6.66
N GLY A 3 26.86 58.00 7.94
CA GLY A 3 25.95 57.07 8.63
C GLY A 3 24.56 56.89 7.98
N LYS A 4 24.01 57.93 7.34
CA LYS A 4 22.76 57.82 6.58
C LYS A 4 22.96 57.06 5.27
N ILE A 5 24.09 57.27 4.58
CA ILE A 5 24.45 56.56 3.34
C ILE A 5 24.65 55.07 3.63
N ASN A 6 25.43 54.72 4.66
CA ASN A 6 25.64 53.31 5.06
C ASN A 6 24.32 52.63 5.45
N GLY A 7 23.42 53.33 6.15
CA GLY A 7 22.09 52.80 6.49
C GLY A 7 21.15 52.62 5.29
N ILE A 8 21.35 53.37 4.19
CA ILE A 8 20.63 53.15 2.93
C ILE A 8 21.21 51.94 2.19
N LEU A 9 22.53 51.86 2.05
CA LEU A 9 23.21 50.73 1.40
C LEU A 9 22.91 49.40 2.07
N LYS A 10 22.90 49.35 3.42
CA LYS A 10 22.55 48.12 4.15
C LYS A 10 21.13 47.65 3.82
N ARG A 11 20.14 48.55 3.83
CA ARG A 11 18.74 48.22 3.51
C ARG A 11 18.51 47.83 2.05
N ALA A 12 19.30 48.37 1.13
CA ALA A 12 19.28 47.96 -0.27
C ALA A 12 19.77 46.51 -0.41
N ASN A 13 20.93 46.20 0.16
CA ASN A 13 21.48 44.84 0.16
C ASN A 13 20.57 43.84 0.87
N GLU A 14 19.97 44.20 2.02
CA GLU A 14 18.96 43.39 2.72
C GLU A 14 17.70 43.13 1.85
N ALA A 15 17.32 44.07 0.98
CA ALA A 15 16.20 43.90 0.06
C ALA A 15 16.58 43.03 -1.15
N ASP A 16 17.77 43.25 -1.73
CA ASP A 16 18.27 42.48 -2.87
C ASP A 16 18.47 40.99 -2.50
N GLU A 17 19.07 40.70 -1.34
CA GLU A 17 19.19 39.33 -0.82
C GLU A 17 17.83 38.67 -0.58
N LEU A 18 16.85 39.44 -0.08
CA LEU A 18 15.52 38.93 0.20
C LEU A 18 14.73 38.66 -1.08
N CYS A 19 14.84 39.52 -2.09
CA CYS A 19 14.26 39.29 -3.41
C CYS A 19 14.92 38.08 -4.09
N ALA A 20 16.24 37.94 -4.02
CA ALA A 20 16.95 36.78 -4.55
C ALA A 20 16.56 35.47 -3.84
N TRP A 21 16.37 35.50 -2.52
CA TRP A 21 15.84 34.38 -1.74
C TRP A 21 14.38 34.05 -2.13
N GLY A 22 13.51 35.06 -2.19
CA GLY A 22 12.09 34.88 -2.53
C GLY A 22 11.87 34.33 -3.94
N LEU A 23 12.67 34.79 -4.91
CA LEU A 23 12.65 34.23 -6.27
C LEU A 23 13.07 32.75 -6.30
N ARG A 24 14.05 32.33 -5.49
CA ARG A 24 14.43 30.92 -5.36
C ARG A 24 13.36 30.08 -4.67
N ALA A 25 12.68 30.65 -3.67
CA ALA A 25 11.58 29.99 -2.97
C ALA A 25 10.37 29.75 -3.90
N LEU A 26 10.06 30.69 -4.80
CA LEU A 26 8.95 30.56 -5.76
C LEU A 26 9.22 29.49 -6.84
N ILE A 27 10.43 29.43 -7.40
CA ILE A 27 10.78 28.47 -8.46
C ILE A 27 11.20 27.08 -7.94
N LYS A 28 11.07 26.83 -6.63
CA LYS A 28 11.61 25.64 -5.95
C LYS A 28 11.09 24.33 -6.55
N HIS A 29 9.81 24.30 -6.90
CA HIS A 29 9.12 23.10 -7.39
C HIS A 29 9.15 22.96 -8.93
N HIS A 30 9.37 24.05 -9.67
CA HIS A 30 9.59 24.00 -11.11
C HIS A 30 10.32 25.26 -11.59
N PRO A 31 11.41 25.15 -12.38
CA PRO A 31 12.26 26.30 -12.74
C PRO A 31 11.58 27.37 -13.62
N ASN A 32 10.37 27.09 -14.12
CA ASN A 32 9.56 28.02 -14.91
C ASN A 32 8.24 28.41 -14.23
N ASP A 33 7.97 27.98 -13.00
CA ASP A 33 6.76 28.39 -12.26
C ASP A 33 7.01 29.70 -11.49
N PHE A 34 6.44 30.78 -12.03
CA PHE A 34 6.34 32.08 -11.37
C PHE A 34 4.88 32.43 -11.04
N GLY A 35 3.98 31.43 -11.05
CA GLY A 35 2.55 31.56 -10.79
C GLY A 35 2.15 31.45 -9.33
N SER A 36 3.03 30.93 -8.45
CA SER A 36 2.79 30.88 -7.01
C SER A 36 2.47 32.26 -6.43
N THR A 37 1.41 32.31 -5.62
CA THR A 37 0.95 33.50 -4.90
C THR A 37 1.45 33.57 -3.46
N ASP A 38 2.32 32.64 -3.04
CA ASP A 38 2.68 32.41 -1.63
C ASP A 38 3.50 33.57 -1.01
N LEU A 39 4.07 34.43 -1.87
CA LEU A 39 4.74 35.67 -1.50
C LEU A 39 3.99 36.89 -2.07
N SER A 40 2.99 37.40 -1.34
CA SER A 40 2.25 38.61 -1.74
C SER A 40 3.06 39.90 -1.59
N GLY A 41 4.19 39.86 -0.86
CA GLY A 41 5.18 40.93 -0.87
C GLY A 41 6.38 40.74 0.07
N VAL A 42 7.17 41.81 0.20
CA VAL A 42 8.40 41.87 1.02
C VAL A 42 8.16 41.53 2.50
N ALA A 43 6.95 41.75 3.02
CA ALA A 43 6.60 41.39 4.39
C ALA A 43 6.53 39.86 4.58
N ASP A 44 5.90 39.15 3.65
CA ASP A 44 5.75 37.69 3.68
C ASP A 44 7.11 37.03 3.48
N ALA A 45 7.92 37.53 2.52
CA ALA A 45 9.27 37.04 2.31
C ALA A 45 10.16 37.20 3.55
N ARG A 46 10.00 38.30 4.31
CA ARG A 46 10.69 38.47 5.61
C ARG A 46 10.18 37.51 6.67
N LYS A 47 8.87 37.26 6.72
CA LYS A 47 8.25 36.33 7.68
C LYS A 47 8.77 34.91 7.42
N MET A 48 8.66 34.42 6.19
CA MET A 48 9.13 33.08 5.82
C MET A 48 10.63 32.92 6.02
N ARG A 49 11.47 33.90 5.62
CA ARG A 49 12.93 33.84 5.88
C ARG A 49 13.28 33.88 7.38
N ALA A 50 12.45 34.51 8.22
CA ALA A 50 12.62 34.47 9.68
C ALA A 50 12.16 33.13 10.28
N GLU A 51 11.08 32.55 9.77
CA GLU A 51 10.58 31.21 10.14
C GLU A 51 11.60 30.13 9.76
N GLU A 52 12.18 30.19 8.55
CA GLU A 52 13.28 29.33 8.09
C GLU A 52 14.52 29.47 9.01
N GLN A 53 14.91 30.69 9.37
CA GLN A 53 16.01 30.94 10.32
C GLN A 53 15.71 30.41 11.73
N GLN A 54 14.46 30.44 12.16
CA GLN A 54 14.04 29.86 13.44
C GLN A 54 14.09 28.33 13.38
N GLN A 55 13.60 27.71 12.30
CA GLN A 55 13.67 26.26 12.11
C GLN A 55 15.12 25.76 12.01
N ALA A 56 16.00 26.48 11.32
CA ALA A 56 17.43 26.23 11.31
C ALA A 56 18.10 26.36 12.70
N GLN A 57 17.56 27.19 13.61
CA GLN A 57 18.01 27.25 15.00
C GLN A 57 17.45 26.10 15.84
N ASN A 58 16.18 25.78 15.67
CA ASN A 58 15.48 24.66 16.29
C ASN A 58 16.19 23.33 15.96
N GLY A 59 16.59 23.09 14.70
CA GLY A 59 17.31 21.88 14.28
C GLY A 59 18.68 21.73 14.98
N ARG A 60 19.41 22.84 15.15
CA ARG A 60 20.66 22.89 15.93
C ARG A 60 20.46 22.77 17.44
N GLU A 61 19.29 23.08 17.97
CA GLU A 61 18.91 22.83 19.37
C GLU A 61 18.58 21.34 19.56
N ALA A 62 17.72 20.79 18.69
CA ALA A 62 17.36 19.37 18.66
C ALA A 62 18.60 18.47 18.52
N ALA A 63 19.53 18.77 17.62
CA ALA A 63 20.78 18.01 17.46
C ALA A 63 21.60 17.90 18.76
N LYS A 64 21.66 18.98 19.56
CA LYS A 64 22.36 19.00 20.86
C LYS A 64 21.63 18.25 21.97
N LEU A 65 20.31 18.12 21.85
CA LEU A 65 19.48 17.36 22.79
C LEU A 65 19.55 15.86 22.44
N TYR A 66 19.38 15.49 21.17
CA TYR A 66 19.57 14.14 20.66
C TYR A 66 20.95 13.57 21.01
N ALA A 67 22.01 14.38 20.93
CA ALA A 67 23.38 13.98 21.28
C ALA A 67 23.55 13.42 22.71
N ARG A 68 22.59 13.69 23.60
CA ARG A 68 22.56 13.25 25.00
C ARG A 68 21.17 12.77 25.42
N TRP A 69 20.38 12.23 24.49
CA TRP A 69 18.96 11.90 24.71
C TRP A 69 18.74 10.92 25.88
N GLU A 70 19.67 9.96 26.07
CA GLU A 70 19.72 9.02 27.21
C GLU A 70 19.91 9.69 28.58
N HIS A 71 20.22 11.00 28.63
CA HIS A 71 20.64 11.75 29.81
C HIS A 71 19.86 13.08 29.98
N LEU A 72 18.82 13.31 29.17
CA LEU A 72 17.92 14.45 29.34
C LEU A 72 17.04 14.26 30.58
N ASP A 73 16.76 15.36 31.29
CA ASP A 73 15.63 15.38 32.24
C ASP A 73 14.28 15.46 31.51
N ASP A 74 13.18 15.26 32.23
CA ASP A 74 11.82 15.23 31.66
C ASP A 74 11.48 16.51 30.86
N GLY A 75 11.97 17.67 31.30
CA GLY A 75 11.72 18.95 30.64
C GLY A 75 12.57 19.13 29.38
N GLU A 76 13.83 18.70 29.41
CA GLU A 76 14.68 18.66 28.22
C GLU A 76 14.21 17.61 27.20
N ARG A 77 13.67 16.47 27.65
CA ARG A 77 13.09 15.42 26.81
C ARG A 77 11.81 15.89 26.11
N GLU A 78 10.89 16.54 26.84
CA GLU A 78 9.68 17.14 26.25
C GLU A 78 10.02 18.28 25.27
N ARG A 79 11.06 19.07 25.59
CA ARG A 79 11.58 20.12 24.69
C ARG A 79 12.15 19.52 23.40
N LEU A 80 12.93 18.45 23.48
CA LEU A 80 13.44 17.74 22.30
C LEU A 80 12.28 17.19 21.46
N LEU A 81 11.32 16.54 22.10
CA LEU A 81 10.16 15.94 21.44
C LEU A 81 9.33 16.99 20.68
N THR A 82 9.03 18.12 21.33
CA THR A 82 8.35 19.26 20.69
C THR A 82 9.13 19.76 19.47
N LEU A 83 10.44 20.00 19.62
CA LEU A 83 11.28 20.49 18.52
C LEU A 83 11.35 19.51 17.34
N ALA A 84 11.46 18.22 17.62
CA ALA A 84 11.56 17.19 16.60
C ALA A 84 10.23 17.01 15.85
N GLU A 85 9.10 16.93 16.56
CA GLU A 85 7.78 16.75 15.94
C GLU A 85 7.30 17.99 15.17
N GLU A 86 7.52 19.21 15.68
CA GLU A 86 7.20 20.46 14.97
C GLU A 86 8.18 20.76 13.82
N GLY A 87 9.39 20.18 13.88
CA GLY A 87 10.49 20.47 12.97
C GLY A 87 10.67 19.48 11.82
N LYS A 88 10.24 18.22 11.99
CA LYS A 88 10.58 17.10 11.07
C LYS A 88 10.28 17.36 9.60
N ASP A 89 9.19 18.08 9.30
CA ASP A 89 8.73 18.36 7.93
C ASP A 89 9.29 19.69 7.36
N SER A 90 10.21 20.36 8.07
CA SER A 90 10.85 21.60 7.63
C SER A 90 12.27 21.34 7.11
N PRO A 91 12.56 21.57 5.81
CA PRO A 91 13.90 21.37 5.25
C PRO A 91 15.02 22.11 5.99
N ALA A 92 14.75 23.32 6.49
CA ALA A 92 15.71 24.10 7.26
C ALA A 92 15.99 23.54 8.66
N PHE A 93 14.99 22.91 9.31
CA PHE A 93 15.20 22.16 10.55
C PHE A 93 15.95 20.86 10.27
N ALA A 94 15.42 20.06 9.33
CA ALA A 94 15.90 18.74 8.96
C ALA A 94 17.39 18.74 8.55
N GLU A 95 17.76 19.61 7.61
CA GLU A 95 19.16 19.76 7.17
C GLU A 95 20.08 20.15 8.34
N GLN A 96 19.64 21.08 9.20
CA GLN A 96 20.42 21.51 10.34
C GLN A 96 20.51 20.47 11.46
N LEU A 97 19.48 19.65 11.65
CA LEU A 97 19.53 18.50 12.55
C LEU A 97 20.56 17.50 12.03
N MET A 98 20.44 17.04 10.79
CA MET A 98 21.31 16.00 10.21
C MET A 98 22.79 16.43 10.08
N THR A 99 23.06 17.68 9.72
CA THR A 99 24.44 18.20 9.60
C THR A 99 25.12 18.52 10.93
N ASN A 100 24.36 18.72 12.02
CA ASN A 100 24.91 19.04 13.34
C ASN A 100 24.72 17.90 14.36
N LEU A 101 24.14 16.77 13.96
CA LEU A 101 23.95 15.63 14.83
C LEU A 101 25.32 15.07 15.25
N SER A 102 25.46 14.77 16.54
CA SER A 102 26.61 14.06 17.07
C SER A 102 26.13 13.07 18.12
N TYR A 103 26.68 11.86 18.13
CA TYR A 103 26.26 10.81 19.05
C TYR A 103 27.40 9.81 19.28
N ARG A 104 27.61 9.38 20.53
CA ARG A 104 28.71 8.50 20.96
C ARG A 104 30.10 8.88 20.39
N GLY A 105 30.34 10.18 20.25
CA GLY A 105 31.59 10.75 19.71
C GLY A 105 31.79 10.54 18.21
N ARG A 106 30.72 10.30 17.45
CA ARG A 106 30.61 10.41 15.99
C ARG A 106 29.78 11.64 15.61
N GLU A 107 29.79 12.03 14.34
CA GLU A 107 29.09 13.20 13.79
C GLU A 107 28.35 12.82 12.49
N GLN A 108 27.29 13.56 12.14
CA GLN A 108 26.52 13.43 10.89
C GLN A 108 26.02 12.00 10.64
N GLN A 109 26.32 11.39 9.49
CA GLN A 109 25.78 10.09 9.07
C GLN A 109 26.02 8.98 10.10
N ASP A 110 27.25 8.89 10.59
CA ASP A 110 27.63 7.95 11.66
C ASP A 110 26.78 8.15 12.93
N ALA A 111 26.45 9.42 13.26
CA ALA A 111 25.61 9.74 14.41
C ALA A 111 24.14 9.42 14.17
N VAL A 112 23.62 9.52 12.94
CA VAL A 112 22.24 9.13 12.58
C VAL A 112 22.05 7.63 12.81
N LEU A 113 22.91 6.79 12.20
CA LEU A 113 22.81 5.33 12.29
C LEU A 113 22.91 4.85 13.76
N LEU A 114 23.91 5.34 14.50
CA LEU A 114 24.08 4.98 15.92
C LEU A 114 22.94 5.49 16.81
N LEU A 115 22.32 6.63 16.48
CA LEU A 115 21.20 7.17 17.24
C LEU A 115 19.90 6.40 16.97
N ALA A 116 19.64 6.04 15.71
CA ALA A 116 18.46 5.27 15.31
C ALA A 116 18.40 3.93 16.05
N SER A 117 19.43 3.11 15.91
CA SER A 117 19.60 1.82 16.60
C SER A 117 19.49 1.97 18.13
N SER A 118 19.95 3.10 18.67
CA SER A 118 19.82 3.41 20.10
C SER A 118 18.39 3.77 20.53
N LEU A 119 17.63 4.51 19.73
CA LEU A 119 16.25 4.88 20.01
C LEU A 119 15.30 3.68 19.86
N GLU A 120 15.49 2.88 18.81
CA GLU A 120 14.77 1.61 18.57
C GLU A 120 14.90 0.64 19.75
N SER A 121 16.12 0.47 20.27
CA SER A 121 16.40 -0.43 21.39
C SER A 121 15.98 0.11 22.78
N GLY A 122 15.35 1.30 22.87
CA GLY A 122 15.02 1.94 24.15
C GLY A 122 16.24 2.50 24.90
N GLY A 123 17.39 2.63 24.24
CA GLY A 123 18.57 3.29 24.77
C GLY A 123 19.21 2.59 25.97
N ARG A 124 19.09 3.21 27.15
CA ARG A 124 19.94 2.86 28.30
C ARG A 124 19.39 1.74 29.19
N ASP A 125 18.07 1.62 29.32
CA ASP A 125 17.42 0.57 30.10
C ASP A 125 16.91 -0.60 29.25
N GLY A 126 16.96 -0.46 27.91
CA GLY A 126 16.49 -1.47 26.97
C GLY A 126 14.97 -1.57 26.88
N GLN A 127 14.24 -0.55 27.36
CA GLN A 127 12.78 -0.54 27.37
C GLN A 127 12.24 0.60 26.52
N LEU A 128 11.86 0.28 25.28
CA LEU A 128 11.24 1.23 24.35
C LEU A 128 10.01 1.91 24.99
N SER A 129 10.12 3.20 25.31
CA SER A 129 9.00 4.01 25.78
C SER A 129 8.27 4.68 24.61
N SER A 130 7.04 5.14 24.85
CA SER A 130 6.27 5.91 23.85
C SER A 130 6.95 7.23 23.46
N SER A 131 7.79 7.80 24.32
CA SER A 131 8.59 8.98 23.97
C SER A 131 9.72 8.63 23.01
N ASP A 132 10.38 7.48 23.19
CA ASP A 132 11.52 7.07 22.37
C ASP A 132 11.05 6.68 20.96
N ALA A 133 9.91 5.98 20.86
CA ALA A 133 9.22 5.69 19.60
C ALA A 133 8.83 6.99 18.84
N ARG A 134 8.26 7.99 19.52
CA ARG A 134 7.95 9.30 18.89
C ARG A 134 9.21 10.04 18.46
N LEU A 135 10.28 10.00 19.25
CA LEU A 135 11.57 10.58 18.87
C LEU A 135 12.21 9.86 17.67
N TYR A 136 12.03 8.54 17.53
CA TYR A 136 12.45 7.76 16.37
C TYR A 136 11.67 8.15 15.11
N LYS A 137 10.33 8.18 15.17
CA LYS A 137 9.46 8.61 14.07
C LYS A 137 9.71 10.07 13.66
N ALA A 138 10.03 10.96 14.61
CA ALA A 138 10.44 12.34 14.31
C ALA A 138 11.86 12.46 13.71
N LEU A 139 12.80 11.60 14.12
CA LEU A 139 14.12 11.49 13.49
C LEU A 139 14.00 11.00 12.05
N SER A 140 13.16 9.99 11.80
CA SER A 140 12.84 9.48 10.46
C SER A 140 12.20 10.56 9.58
N GLY A 141 11.19 11.29 10.09
CA GLY A 141 10.58 12.41 9.35
C GLY A 141 11.58 13.50 8.99
N SER A 142 12.52 13.78 9.92
CA SER A 142 13.62 14.70 9.66
C SER A 142 14.60 14.15 8.63
N LEU A 143 14.85 12.83 8.59
CA LEU A 143 15.73 12.22 7.59
C LEU A 143 15.07 12.26 6.21
N ALA A 144 13.81 11.85 6.08
CA ALA A 144 13.05 11.93 4.83
C ALA A 144 13.06 13.33 4.23
N THR A 145 12.79 14.35 5.05
CA THR A 145 12.82 15.76 4.63
C THR A 145 14.23 16.25 4.27
N ALA A 146 15.27 15.76 4.97
CA ALA A 146 16.66 16.06 4.67
C ALA A 146 17.19 15.34 3.41
N THR A 147 16.72 14.12 3.12
CA THR A 147 17.09 13.34 1.93
C THR A 147 16.28 13.71 0.69
N GLY A 148 15.17 14.43 0.87
CA GLY A 148 14.28 14.89 -0.21
C GLY A 148 14.91 15.87 -1.21
N PRO A 149 14.22 16.15 -2.33
CA PRO A 149 14.71 17.06 -3.38
C PRO A 149 14.83 18.52 -2.93
N ASP A 150 14.18 18.84 -1.81
CA ASP A 150 14.02 20.18 -1.24
C ASP A 150 15.16 20.62 -0.29
N SER A 151 16.15 19.77 -0.05
CA SER A 151 17.29 19.99 0.85
C SER A 151 18.64 19.91 0.11
N SER A 152 19.64 20.66 0.57
CA SER A 152 20.97 20.68 -0.07
C SER A 152 21.82 19.44 0.20
N ILE A 153 21.44 18.63 1.18
CA ILE A 153 22.08 17.35 1.51
C ILE A 153 21.30 16.14 0.98
N GLY A 154 20.13 16.37 0.36
CA GLY A 154 19.21 15.33 -0.08
C GLY A 154 19.38 14.93 -1.53
N SER A 155 18.31 15.08 -2.32
CA SER A 155 18.26 14.61 -3.72
C SER A 155 17.92 15.72 -4.74
N PRO A 156 18.58 16.90 -4.70
CA PRO A 156 18.19 18.06 -5.52
C PRO A 156 18.38 17.77 -7.01
N GLY A 157 17.26 17.73 -7.75
CA GLY A 157 17.24 17.38 -9.17
C GLY A 157 17.17 15.88 -9.48
N GLY A 158 16.77 15.04 -8.49
CA GLY A 158 16.53 13.61 -8.70
C GLY A 158 17.77 12.72 -8.59
N VAL A 159 18.88 13.25 -8.07
CA VAL A 159 20.11 12.50 -7.81
C VAL A 159 20.55 12.78 -6.37
N THR A 160 20.99 11.75 -5.66
CA THR A 160 21.49 11.87 -4.28
C THR A 160 22.71 12.78 -4.20
N ALA A 161 22.83 13.51 -3.09
CA ALA A 161 24.01 14.32 -2.78
C ALA A 161 25.03 13.52 -1.98
N ALA A 162 26.30 13.91 -2.06
CA ALA A 162 27.44 13.28 -1.36
C ALA A 162 27.28 13.12 0.17
N TRP A 163 26.35 13.83 0.81
CA TRP A 163 26.01 13.59 2.22
C TRP A 163 25.18 12.32 2.39
N THR A 164 24.21 12.10 1.50
CA THR A 164 23.34 10.91 1.40
C THR A 164 24.12 9.70 0.93
N ASP A 165 24.95 9.83 -0.12
CA ASP A 165 25.81 8.73 -0.59
C ASP A 165 26.71 8.21 0.55
N LYS A 166 27.24 9.13 1.36
CA LYS A 166 28.03 8.76 2.56
C LYS A 166 27.19 8.05 3.62
N LEU A 167 25.90 8.35 3.76
CA LEU A 167 25.04 7.65 4.74
C LEU A 167 24.85 6.19 4.31
N ILE A 168 24.52 6.00 3.04
CA ILE A 168 24.27 4.70 2.42
C ILE A 168 25.56 3.86 2.40
N SER A 169 26.69 4.44 1.98
CA SER A 169 27.99 3.73 2.02
C SER A 169 28.47 3.44 3.44
N THR A 170 28.16 4.30 4.44
CA THR A 170 28.47 4.00 5.86
C THR A 170 27.61 2.85 6.39
N ALA A 171 26.38 2.70 5.90
CA ALA A 171 25.53 1.56 6.22
C ALA A 171 25.99 0.26 5.55
N ARG A 172 26.48 0.33 4.30
CA ARG A 172 27.06 -0.81 3.56
C ARG A 172 28.42 -1.26 4.12
N ASP A 173 29.37 -0.33 4.25
CA ASP A 173 30.79 -0.64 4.49
C ASP A 173 31.24 -0.45 5.96
N GLY A 174 30.41 0.19 6.77
CA GLY A 174 30.77 0.62 8.12
C GLY A 174 31.71 1.84 8.13
N ASN A 175 32.23 2.20 9.31
CA ASN A 175 33.12 3.37 9.48
C ASN A 175 34.59 3.02 9.77
N GLY A 176 34.99 1.76 9.55
CA GLY A 176 36.39 1.31 9.65
C GLY A 176 37.00 1.32 11.06
N LEU A 177 36.20 1.56 12.11
CA LEU A 177 36.69 1.57 13.49
C LEU A 177 36.79 0.13 14.07
N PRO A 178 37.68 -0.10 15.06
CA PRO A 178 37.74 -1.39 15.75
C PRO A 178 36.41 -1.74 16.43
N ARG A 179 35.96 -3.00 16.35
CA ARG A 179 34.67 -3.46 16.89
C ARG A 179 34.40 -3.13 18.38
N GLN A 180 35.43 -2.87 19.18
CA GLN A 180 35.29 -2.47 20.60
C GLN A 180 35.10 -0.96 20.81
N HIS A 181 35.20 -0.15 19.76
CA HIS A 181 35.04 1.31 19.85
C HIS A 181 33.55 1.68 19.97
N PRO A 182 33.14 2.54 20.92
CA PRO A 182 31.71 2.79 21.23
C PRO A 182 30.91 3.52 20.14
N GLY A 183 31.59 4.02 19.11
CA GLY A 183 30.98 4.55 17.88
C GLY A 183 31.39 3.78 16.62
N ALA A 184 31.81 2.52 16.74
CA ALA A 184 32.06 1.68 15.58
C ALA A 184 30.74 1.29 14.90
N ILE A 185 30.74 1.37 13.58
CA ILE A 185 29.65 0.91 12.72
C ILE A 185 30.21 -0.24 11.88
N GLY A 186 29.53 -1.39 11.94
CA GLY A 186 30.03 -2.63 11.35
C GLY A 186 29.85 -2.73 9.84
N GLY A 187 28.82 -2.09 9.29
CA GLY A 187 28.39 -2.27 7.91
C GLY A 187 27.57 -3.56 7.71
N GLY A 188 27.23 -3.83 6.45
CA GLY A 188 26.44 -4.98 6.01
C GLY A 188 24.99 -4.98 6.50
N ALA A 189 24.33 -6.14 6.39
CA ALA A 189 22.91 -6.29 6.72
C ALA A 189 22.48 -5.63 8.04
N ALA A 190 23.25 -5.74 9.12
CA ALA A 190 22.85 -5.16 10.41
C ALA A 190 22.69 -3.64 10.36
N THR A 191 23.61 -2.91 9.72
CA THR A 191 23.55 -1.44 9.62
C THR A 191 22.69 -0.97 8.45
N LEU A 192 22.57 -1.77 7.37
CA LEU A 192 21.55 -1.54 6.36
C LEU A 192 20.15 -1.65 6.96
N LYS A 193 19.90 -2.64 7.83
CA LYS A 193 18.66 -2.78 8.62
C LYS A 193 18.43 -1.57 9.54
N ASP A 194 19.43 -1.12 10.32
CA ASP A 194 19.32 0.09 11.16
C ASP A 194 18.86 1.32 10.33
N LEU A 195 19.30 1.45 9.08
CA LEU A 195 18.90 2.52 8.16
C LEU A 195 17.48 2.33 7.62
N THR A 196 17.14 1.13 7.17
CA THR A 196 15.84 0.85 6.56
C THR A 196 14.71 0.81 7.57
N ASP A 197 14.92 0.34 8.80
CA ASP A 197 13.91 0.42 9.85
C ASP A 197 13.71 1.88 10.30
N LEU A 198 14.77 2.72 10.26
CA LEU A 198 14.59 4.16 10.42
C LEU A 198 13.70 4.70 9.31
N MET A 199 13.87 4.25 8.06
CA MET A 199 12.98 4.62 6.96
C MET A 199 11.54 4.14 7.19
N ALA A 200 11.34 2.92 7.69
CA ALA A 200 10.03 2.39 8.04
C ALA A 200 9.33 3.19 9.15
N ALA A 201 10.07 3.65 10.17
CA ALA A 201 9.53 4.35 11.33
C ALA A 201 8.50 3.55 12.17
N ASP A 202 8.47 2.22 12.01
CA ASP A 202 7.51 1.28 12.62
C ASP A 202 7.72 0.99 14.12
N VAL A 203 8.75 1.61 14.72
CA VAL A 203 9.13 1.45 16.12
C VAL A 203 8.00 1.81 17.07
N GLY A 204 7.56 0.82 17.84
CA GLY A 204 6.59 0.97 18.91
C GLY A 204 5.14 0.66 18.54
N ASP A 205 4.84 0.40 17.25
CA ASP A 205 3.55 -0.15 16.88
C ASP A 205 3.42 -1.62 17.32
N LYS A 206 2.19 -2.01 17.66
CA LYS A 206 1.78 -3.35 18.09
C LYS A 206 0.52 -3.82 17.36
N ALA A 207 0.05 -3.06 16.37
CA ALA A 207 -1.15 -3.36 15.59
C ALA A 207 -0.88 -4.45 14.53
N VAL A 208 -0.48 -5.64 14.97
CA VAL A 208 -0.28 -6.77 14.06
C VAL A 208 -1.62 -7.16 13.42
N TYR A 209 -1.61 -7.24 12.09
CA TYR A 209 -2.75 -7.72 11.31
C TYR A 209 -3.04 -9.18 11.62
N ASP A 210 -4.32 -9.51 11.79
CA ASP A 210 -4.78 -10.89 11.96
C ASP A 210 -6.08 -11.05 11.16
N PRO A 211 -6.08 -11.86 10.07
CA PRO A 211 -7.24 -12.05 9.21
C PRO A 211 -8.41 -12.76 9.91
N ASN A 212 -8.16 -13.38 11.08
CA ASN A 212 -9.14 -14.14 11.84
C ASN A 212 -9.88 -13.31 12.91
N LYS A 213 -9.43 -12.07 13.21
CA LYS A 213 -10.11 -11.16 14.14
C LYS A 213 -11.46 -10.68 13.60
N ASP A 214 -12.37 -10.31 14.51
CA ASP A 214 -13.67 -9.72 14.11
C ASP A 214 -13.42 -8.41 13.35
N SER A 215 -14.09 -8.19 12.22
CA SER A 215 -13.94 -6.98 11.41
C SER A 215 -14.27 -5.69 12.18
N LYS A 216 -15.01 -5.78 13.29
CA LYS A 216 -15.27 -4.68 14.24
C LYS A 216 -14.09 -4.32 15.12
N GLU A 217 -13.09 -5.20 15.29
CA GLU A 217 -11.84 -4.93 16.00
C GLU A 217 -10.90 -4.00 15.20
N LYS A 218 -11.29 -3.62 13.97
CA LYS A 218 -10.62 -2.61 13.14
C LYS A 218 -9.16 -2.95 12.77
N SER A 219 -8.73 -4.21 12.94
CA SER A 219 -7.46 -4.70 12.40
C SER A 219 -7.42 -4.51 10.87
N SER A 220 -6.29 -4.02 10.38
CA SER A 220 -6.00 -3.78 8.96
C SER A 220 -4.48 -3.75 8.80
N PRO A 221 -3.88 -4.39 7.78
CA PRO A 221 -2.44 -4.29 7.57
C PRO A 221 -2.02 -2.85 7.21
N TRP A 222 -2.95 -2.06 6.68
CA TRP A 222 -2.76 -0.70 6.18
C TRP A 222 -2.68 0.42 7.23
N LYS A 223 -2.88 0.10 8.52
CA LYS A 223 -3.00 1.15 9.57
C LYS A 223 -1.72 1.47 10.31
N LYS A 224 -0.73 0.59 10.25
CA LYS A 224 0.55 0.75 10.95
C LYS A 224 1.29 2.02 10.49
N ASP A 225 1.14 2.36 9.21
CA ASP A 225 1.88 3.40 8.49
C ASP A 225 1.22 4.80 8.51
N GLU A 226 0.09 5.01 9.23
CA GLU A 226 -0.66 6.26 9.14
C GLU A 226 0.16 7.46 9.69
N GLY A 227 0.46 8.41 8.81
CA GLY A 227 1.24 9.60 9.14
C GLY A 227 2.75 9.37 9.26
N ASP A 228 3.27 8.25 8.72
CA ASP A 228 4.72 8.01 8.63
C ASP A 228 5.42 8.83 7.53
N PRO A 229 6.75 8.96 7.60
CA PRO A 229 7.53 9.71 6.62
C PRO A 229 7.54 9.10 5.21
N VAL A 230 7.39 9.96 4.21
CA VAL A 230 7.52 9.59 2.79
C VAL A 230 8.89 10.04 2.30
N TYR A 231 9.72 9.08 1.86
CA TYR A 231 11.07 9.32 1.36
C TYR A 231 11.07 9.59 -0.14
N SER A 232 12.10 10.27 -0.65
CA SER A 232 12.24 10.57 -2.08
C SER A 232 12.65 9.36 -2.91
N GLU A 233 12.15 9.31 -4.14
CA GLU A 233 12.46 8.28 -5.15
C GLU A 233 13.97 8.00 -5.26
N ALA A 234 14.79 9.02 -5.55
CA ALA A 234 16.23 8.86 -5.66
C ALA A 234 16.91 8.25 -4.41
N PHE A 235 16.39 8.51 -3.21
CA PHE A 235 16.93 7.93 -1.98
C PHE A 235 16.47 6.48 -1.79
N LEU A 236 15.20 6.19 -2.07
CA LEU A 236 14.66 4.83 -2.03
C LEU A 236 15.36 3.93 -3.06
N THR A 237 15.58 4.41 -4.28
CA THR A 237 16.31 3.72 -5.34
C THR A 237 17.76 3.44 -4.95
N GLU A 238 18.54 4.45 -4.54
CA GLU A 238 19.96 4.27 -4.16
C GLU A 238 20.14 3.31 -2.97
N VAL A 239 19.22 3.32 -1.98
CA VAL A 239 19.23 2.34 -0.88
C VAL A 239 18.89 0.94 -1.38
N GLY A 240 17.88 0.79 -2.24
CA GLY A 240 17.48 -0.50 -2.81
C GLY A 240 18.57 -1.13 -3.67
N ASP A 241 19.13 -0.36 -4.59
CA ASP A 241 20.22 -0.77 -5.46
C ASP A 241 21.47 -1.11 -4.61
N THR A 242 21.78 -0.35 -3.56
CA THR A 242 22.88 -0.67 -2.63
C THR A 242 22.70 -2.02 -1.93
N ILE A 243 21.50 -2.33 -1.41
CA ILE A 243 21.24 -3.61 -0.74
C ILE A 243 21.29 -4.74 -1.78
N ARG A 244 20.66 -4.56 -2.95
CA ARG A 244 20.66 -5.52 -4.06
C ARG A 244 22.08 -5.84 -4.56
N GLU A 245 22.92 -4.82 -4.78
CA GLU A 245 24.34 -5.01 -5.13
C GLU A 245 25.08 -5.80 -4.05
N TRP A 246 24.87 -5.44 -2.77
CA TRP A 246 25.54 -6.10 -1.66
C TRP A 246 25.14 -7.58 -1.50
N GLU A 247 23.88 -7.93 -1.81
CA GLU A 247 23.43 -9.33 -1.89
C GLU A 247 23.97 -10.06 -3.12
N THR A 248 24.03 -9.38 -4.28
CA THR A 248 24.48 -9.96 -5.55
C THR A 248 25.98 -10.26 -5.57
N ASP A 249 26.79 -9.39 -4.97
CA ASP A 249 28.25 -9.51 -4.94
C ASP A 249 28.78 -10.38 -3.77
N ASN A 250 27.90 -11.01 -2.97
CA ASN A 250 28.30 -11.71 -1.74
C ASN A 250 27.55 -13.03 -1.52
N ASP A 251 28.17 -14.15 -1.90
CA ASP A 251 27.66 -15.53 -1.74
C ASP A 251 27.21 -15.92 -0.31
N ASP A 252 27.70 -15.21 0.72
CA ASP A 252 27.29 -15.33 2.13
C ASP A 252 26.93 -13.95 2.71
N ALA A 253 26.17 -13.14 1.96
CA ALA A 253 25.66 -11.82 2.39
C ALA A 253 25.13 -11.86 3.84
N TYR A 254 24.26 -12.82 4.11
CA TYR A 254 23.70 -13.06 5.43
C TYR A 254 24.46 -14.19 6.16
N ASP A 255 25.59 -13.86 6.81
CA ASP A 255 26.43 -14.86 7.50
C ASP A 255 25.88 -15.32 8.88
N GLY A 256 26.39 -16.46 9.38
CA GLY A 256 26.13 -16.90 10.76
C GLY A 256 24.65 -17.09 11.11
N VAL A 257 24.15 -16.32 12.08
CA VAL A 257 22.72 -16.35 12.49
C VAL A 257 21.80 -15.63 11.49
N MET A 258 22.39 -14.78 10.64
CA MET A 258 21.68 -13.98 9.65
C MET A 258 21.20 -14.82 8.48
N LYS A 259 21.76 -16.02 8.24
CA LYS A 259 21.51 -16.82 7.03
C LYS A 259 20.05 -17.24 6.79
N ASN A 260 19.19 -17.11 7.80
CA ASN A 260 17.74 -17.35 7.70
C ASN A 260 16.93 -16.03 7.75
N TRP A 261 17.57 -14.87 7.60
CA TRP A 261 16.93 -13.55 7.74
C TRP A 261 16.27 -13.07 6.46
N GLN A 262 16.79 -13.43 5.29
CA GLN A 262 16.25 -13.01 3.99
C GLN A 262 14.75 -13.32 3.92
N GLY A 263 13.96 -12.33 3.52
CA GLY A 263 12.50 -12.32 3.50
C GLY A 263 11.76 -12.24 4.84
N THR A 264 12.45 -12.31 5.99
CA THR A 264 11.83 -12.32 7.34
C THR A 264 11.70 -10.92 7.95
N GLN A 265 11.52 -10.84 9.28
CA GLN A 265 11.52 -9.58 10.06
C GLN A 265 12.87 -8.87 10.06
N GLU A 266 13.94 -9.64 9.90
CA GLU A 266 15.31 -9.16 10.09
C GLU A 266 16.02 -8.84 8.76
N ASP A 267 15.33 -9.00 7.62
CA ASP A 267 15.85 -8.62 6.31
C ASP A 267 15.92 -7.07 6.19
N PRO A 268 17.07 -6.48 5.84
CA PRO A 268 17.17 -5.05 5.50
C PRO A 268 16.14 -4.58 4.48
N MET A 269 15.71 -5.41 3.53
CA MET A 269 14.69 -5.01 2.58
C MET A 269 13.33 -4.72 3.24
N LYS A 270 13.02 -5.24 4.44
CA LYS A 270 11.74 -4.99 5.14
C LYS A 270 11.44 -3.50 5.22
N GLY A 271 12.34 -2.75 5.84
CA GLY A 271 12.09 -1.33 6.11
C GLY A 271 12.12 -0.46 4.85
N LEU A 272 12.90 -0.87 3.83
CA LEU A 272 12.92 -0.22 2.52
C LEU A 272 11.59 -0.41 1.80
N LEU A 273 11.10 -1.65 1.71
CA LEU A 273 9.85 -1.99 1.02
C LEU A 273 8.65 -1.36 1.71
N ASN A 274 8.66 -1.30 3.04
CA ASN A 274 7.69 -0.54 3.82
C ASN A 274 7.70 0.96 3.40
N ALA A 275 8.88 1.59 3.38
CA ALA A 275 9.02 2.99 2.99
C ALA A 275 8.65 3.25 1.51
N MET A 276 8.93 2.30 0.61
CA MET A 276 8.51 2.31 -0.79
C MET A 276 6.98 2.30 -0.91
N SER A 277 6.28 1.42 -0.18
CA SER A 277 4.81 1.31 -0.25
C SER A 277 4.06 2.63 0.02
N ARG A 278 4.69 3.57 0.75
CA ARG A 278 4.16 4.91 1.04
C ARG A 278 4.46 5.97 -0.03
N ASN A 279 5.26 5.65 -1.04
CA ASN A 279 5.55 6.49 -2.19
C ASN A 279 5.28 5.70 -3.50
N PRO A 280 4.06 5.80 -4.06
CA PRO A 280 3.69 5.05 -5.26
C PRO A 280 4.57 5.40 -6.46
N SER A 281 4.81 6.70 -6.73
CA SER A 281 5.69 7.15 -7.81
C SER A 281 7.08 6.50 -7.75
N ALA A 282 7.67 6.45 -6.55
CA ALA A 282 8.97 5.82 -6.36
C ALA A 282 8.91 4.29 -6.52
N SER A 283 7.83 3.65 -6.06
CA SER A 283 7.64 2.21 -6.20
C SER A 283 7.43 1.83 -7.66
N THR A 284 6.57 2.53 -8.40
CA THR A 284 6.36 2.34 -9.84
C THR A 284 7.67 2.53 -10.60
N HIS A 285 8.41 3.61 -10.38
CA HIS A 285 9.72 3.82 -11.02
C HIS A 285 10.74 2.72 -10.65
N TYR A 286 10.77 2.27 -9.40
CA TYR A 286 11.74 1.26 -8.95
C TYR A 286 11.43 -0.15 -9.44
N PHE A 287 10.15 -0.49 -9.65
CA PHE A 287 9.71 -1.81 -10.11
C PHE A 287 9.34 -1.87 -11.60
N ASP A 288 9.35 -0.76 -12.33
CA ASP A 288 9.05 -0.73 -13.76
C ASP A 288 9.97 -1.69 -14.55
N PRO A 289 9.41 -2.76 -15.17
CA PRO A 289 10.18 -3.76 -15.90
C PRO A 289 10.65 -3.30 -17.28
N ASP A 290 10.14 -2.18 -17.80
CA ASP A 290 10.59 -1.60 -19.07
C ASP A 290 11.82 -0.69 -18.89
N THR A 291 12.10 -0.23 -17.67
CA THR A 291 13.27 0.63 -17.36
C THR A 291 14.30 -0.01 -16.44
N THR A 292 13.92 -1.00 -15.61
CA THR A 292 14.83 -1.70 -14.67
C THR A 292 14.63 -3.22 -14.69
N ASP A 293 15.57 -3.97 -14.12
CA ASP A 293 15.41 -5.40 -13.83
C ASP A 293 15.14 -5.68 -12.33
N ASN A 294 14.79 -4.65 -11.55
CA ASN A 294 14.54 -4.76 -10.11
C ASN A 294 13.34 -5.65 -9.81
N LEU A 295 12.22 -5.51 -10.52
CA LEU A 295 11.05 -6.39 -10.31
C LEU A 295 11.38 -7.86 -10.56
N LYS A 296 12.16 -8.15 -11.61
CA LYS A 296 12.70 -9.50 -11.86
C LYS A 296 13.56 -9.98 -10.68
N TYR A 297 14.43 -9.13 -10.14
CA TYR A 297 15.21 -9.50 -8.96
C TYR A 297 14.33 -9.89 -7.76
N PHE A 298 13.30 -9.11 -7.42
CA PHE A 298 12.42 -9.43 -6.28
C PHE A 298 11.48 -10.63 -6.53
N LEU A 299 11.12 -10.94 -7.78
CA LEU A 299 10.22 -12.07 -8.10
C LEU A 299 10.95 -13.39 -8.40
N GLU A 300 12.08 -13.35 -9.10
CA GLU A 300 12.79 -14.54 -9.61
C GLU A 300 14.15 -14.78 -8.93
N ASP A 301 15.04 -13.77 -8.89
CA ASP A 301 16.46 -14.00 -8.58
C ASP A 301 16.77 -14.00 -7.06
N ARG A 302 15.97 -13.29 -6.26
CA ARG A 302 16.14 -13.20 -4.80
C ARG A 302 15.61 -14.45 -4.10
N GLU A 303 16.44 -15.08 -3.28
CA GLU A 303 16.02 -16.21 -2.45
C GLU A 303 15.11 -15.73 -1.29
N TRP A 304 13.82 -16.03 -1.42
CA TRP A 304 12.84 -15.84 -0.34
C TRP A 304 12.79 -17.08 0.57
N PRO A 305 12.41 -16.94 1.85
CA PRO A 305 12.19 -18.08 2.72
C PRO A 305 11.06 -18.92 2.11
N GLY A 306 11.37 -20.15 1.71
CA GLY A 306 10.39 -21.00 1.03
C GLY A 306 9.15 -21.24 1.90
N GLY A 307 8.01 -21.58 1.28
CA GLY A 307 6.71 -21.69 1.96
C GLY A 307 6.70 -22.63 3.17
N GLU A 308 7.61 -23.61 3.27
CA GLU A 308 7.77 -24.46 4.47
C GLU A 308 8.30 -23.67 5.70
N VAL A 309 9.09 -22.61 5.49
CA VAL A 309 9.55 -21.70 6.55
C VAL A 309 8.41 -20.74 6.91
N GLU A 310 7.82 -20.06 5.93
CA GLU A 310 6.75 -19.08 6.15
C GLU A 310 5.53 -19.72 6.84
N SER A 311 5.06 -20.88 6.38
CA SER A 311 3.92 -21.60 7.00
C SER A 311 4.17 -22.11 8.43
N LYS A 312 5.41 -22.07 8.91
CA LYS A 312 5.79 -22.40 10.30
C LYS A 312 6.10 -21.16 11.15
N MET A 313 6.19 -19.98 10.54
CA MET A 313 6.25 -18.73 11.27
C MET A 313 4.91 -18.50 12.00
N PRO A 314 4.90 -17.96 13.22
CA PRO A 314 3.67 -17.45 13.84
C PRO A 314 2.96 -16.48 12.89
N ASP A 315 1.63 -16.59 12.77
CA ASP A 315 0.78 -15.75 11.89
C ASP A 315 1.14 -14.27 11.99
N GLU A 316 1.32 -13.76 13.21
CA GLU A 316 1.73 -12.39 13.52
C GLU A 316 3.01 -11.95 12.78
N THR A 317 3.97 -12.86 12.62
CA THR A 317 5.27 -12.60 11.98
C THR A 317 5.28 -12.88 10.47
N GLN A 318 4.23 -13.49 9.91
CA GLN A 318 4.08 -13.59 8.45
C GLN A 318 3.75 -12.21 7.86
N TYR A 319 2.85 -11.46 8.52
CA TYR A 319 2.30 -10.18 8.03
C TYR A 319 3.17 -8.94 8.24
N THR A 320 4.30 -9.03 8.96
CA THR A 320 5.26 -7.93 9.14
C THR A 320 6.63 -8.21 8.50
N SER A 321 6.71 -9.29 7.71
CA SER A 321 7.96 -9.77 7.08
C SER A 321 8.36 -8.93 5.86
N ALA A 322 9.62 -8.97 5.42
CA ALA A 322 10.00 -8.34 4.16
C ALA A 322 9.20 -8.88 2.95
N ARG A 323 8.74 -10.14 2.97
CA ARG A 323 7.81 -10.67 1.96
C ARG A 323 6.44 -9.98 2.03
N ALA A 324 5.96 -9.65 3.22
CA ALA A 324 4.74 -8.85 3.39
C ALA A 324 4.93 -7.41 2.89
N GLU A 325 6.00 -6.73 3.30
CA GLU A 325 6.30 -5.37 2.85
C GLU A 325 6.52 -5.31 1.33
N LEU A 326 7.10 -6.35 0.70
CA LEU A 326 7.15 -6.45 -0.76
C LEU A 326 5.75 -6.45 -1.37
N GLY A 327 4.80 -7.19 -0.79
CA GLY A 327 3.42 -7.19 -1.26
C GLY A 327 2.83 -5.78 -1.25
N LEU A 328 3.05 -5.02 -0.16
CA LEU A 328 2.56 -3.63 -0.04
C LEU A 328 3.25 -2.70 -1.06
N ALA A 329 4.55 -2.87 -1.28
CA ALA A 329 5.32 -2.12 -2.26
C ALA A 329 4.88 -2.41 -3.70
N LEU A 330 4.58 -3.68 -4.02
CA LEU A 330 4.07 -4.11 -5.32
C LEU A 330 2.65 -3.60 -5.57
N GLU A 331 1.75 -3.63 -4.56
CA GLU A 331 0.45 -2.96 -4.69
C GLU A 331 0.65 -1.49 -5.05
N SER A 332 1.47 -0.77 -4.29
CA SER A 332 1.74 0.65 -4.50
C SER A 332 2.30 0.94 -5.90
N ALA A 333 3.22 0.10 -6.37
CA ALA A 333 3.85 0.19 -7.69
C ALA A 333 2.89 -0.10 -8.85
N ALA A 334 2.08 -1.15 -8.71
CA ALA A 334 1.18 -1.64 -9.76
C ALA A 334 -0.09 -0.80 -9.91
N THR A 335 -0.43 0.01 -8.92
CA THR A 335 -1.72 0.73 -8.88
C THR A 335 -1.61 2.24 -8.69
N GLY A 336 -0.42 2.80 -8.38
CA GLY A 336 -0.21 4.25 -8.25
C GLY A 336 -0.74 4.88 -6.94
N ARG A 337 -1.15 4.06 -5.97
CA ARG A 337 -1.85 4.44 -4.73
C ARG A 337 -1.12 3.89 -3.50
N VAL A 338 -1.21 4.59 -2.37
CA VAL A 338 -0.70 4.04 -1.10
C VAL A 338 -1.63 2.91 -0.65
N PRO A 339 -1.12 1.74 -0.21
CA PRO A 339 -1.96 0.63 0.21
C PRO A 339 -2.98 0.99 1.29
N GLY A 340 -4.19 0.46 1.16
CA GLY A 340 -5.34 0.80 2.01
C GLY A 340 -5.88 2.23 1.93
N SER A 341 -5.31 3.12 1.11
CA SER A 341 -5.98 4.37 0.71
C SER A 341 -7.21 4.06 -0.16
N PRO A 342 -8.04 5.04 -0.58
CA PRO A 342 -9.11 4.78 -1.52
C PRO A 342 -8.61 4.26 -2.88
N MET A 343 -9.29 3.25 -3.42
CA MET A 343 -9.09 2.71 -4.77
C MET A 343 -9.44 3.73 -5.84
N HIS A 344 -9.05 3.46 -7.08
CA HIS A 344 -9.45 4.28 -8.21
C HIS A 344 -10.95 4.15 -8.52
N PRO A 345 -11.64 5.26 -8.87
CA PRO A 345 -13.01 5.20 -9.34
C PRO A 345 -13.13 4.42 -10.66
N VAL A 346 -14.11 3.53 -10.74
CA VAL A 346 -14.43 2.77 -11.96
C VAL A 346 -15.07 3.68 -13.02
N PRO A 347 -14.75 3.54 -14.32
CA PRO A 347 -13.70 2.70 -14.89
C PRO A 347 -12.31 3.30 -14.67
N VAL A 348 -11.37 2.48 -14.19
CA VAL A 348 -9.98 2.89 -13.99
C VAL A 348 -9.21 2.86 -15.30
N HIS A 349 -8.25 3.78 -15.44
CA HIS A 349 -7.14 3.65 -16.36
C HIS A 349 -5.85 3.89 -15.57
N HIS A 350 -4.96 2.92 -15.61
CA HIS A 350 -3.62 2.95 -15.05
C HIS A 350 -2.63 3.51 -16.07
N ASP A 351 -1.43 3.87 -15.60
CA ASP A 351 -0.33 4.15 -16.52
C ASP A 351 0.34 2.86 -17.05
N ALA A 352 1.24 3.01 -18.01
CA ALA A 352 1.87 1.87 -18.68
C ALA A 352 2.85 1.10 -17.77
N ALA A 353 3.53 1.78 -16.84
CA ALA A 353 4.46 1.15 -15.91
C ALA A 353 3.69 0.42 -14.80
N GLU A 354 2.66 1.06 -14.23
CA GLU A 354 1.68 0.43 -13.33
C GLU A 354 1.13 -0.88 -13.92
N THR A 355 0.68 -0.82 -15.18
CA THR A 355 0.12 -1.99 -15.89
C THR A 355 1.18 -3.08 -16.13
N ALA A 356 2.38 -2.72 -16.60
CA ALA A 356 3.45 -3.68 -16.85
C ALA A 356 3.92 -4.38 -15.56
N ILE A 357 3.94 -3.67 -14.42
CA ILE A 357 4.23 -4.23 -13.10
C ILE A 357 3.12 -5.21 -12.69
N PHE A 358 1.85 -4.82 -12.83
CA PHE A 358 0.71 -5.70 -12.55
C PHE A 358 0.78 -6.98 -13.39
N GLU A 359 0.94 -6.87 -14.71
CA GLU A 359 1.07 -8.02 -15.62
C GLU A 359 2.22 -8.94 -15.22
N ARG A 360 3.39 -8.38 -14.90
CA ARG A 360 4.56 -9.17 -14.54
C ARG A 360 4.35 -9.91 -13.21
N VAL A 361 3.81 -9.23 -12.19
CA VAL A 361 3.48 -9.86 -10.90
C VAL A 361 2.49 -11.01 -11.09
N MET A 362 1.44 -10.81 -11.90
CA MET A 362 0.45 -11.85 -12.18
C MET A 362 1.05 -13.03 -12.96
N GLY A 363 1.91 -12.75 -13.95
CA GLY A 363 2.61 -13.77 -14.75
C GLY A 363 3.51 -14.68 -13.90
N GLU A 364 4.37 -14.11 -13.06
CA GLU A 364 5.30 -14.88 -12.22
C GLU A 364 4.56 -15.77 -11.21
N TYR A 365 3.57 -15.23 -10.49
CA TYR A 365 2.78 -16.03 -9.55
C TYR A 365 1.93 -17.09 -10.26
N THR A 366 1.48 -16.85 -11.48
CA THR A 366 0.82 -17.88 -12.30
C THR A 366 1.78 -19.02 -12.65
N GLU A 367 2.99 -18.74 -13.13
CA GLU A 367 3.94 -19.81 -13.48
C GLU A 367 4.33 -20.63 -12.24
N ALA A 368 4.37 -20.01 -11.07
CA ALA A 368 4.54 -20.70 -9.80
C ALA A 368 3.30 -21.55 -9.44
N LEU A 369 2.08 -21.04 -9.63
CA LEU A 369 0.81 -21.75 -9.39
C LEU A 369 0.59 -22.95 -10.31
N HIS A 370 1.15 -22.98 -11.52
CA HIS A 370 1.16 -24.18 -12.37
C HIS A 370 2.01 -25.33 -11.79
N LYS A 371 2.85 -25.07 -10.78
CA LYS A 371 3.72 -26.05 -10.11
C LYS A 371 3.27 -26.35 -8.67
N ASP A 372 2.77 -25.35 -7.96
CA ASP A 372 2.35 -25.42 -6.56
C ASP A 372 1.15 -24.48 -6.30
N GLN A 373 -0.02 -25.02 -5.96
CA GLN A 373 -1.22 -24.23 -5.67
C GLN A 373 -1.08 -23.29 -4.45
N SER A 374 -0.08 -23.53 -3.59
CA SER A 374 0.24 -22.67 -2.44
C SER A 374 1.26 -21.56 -2.74
N ALA A 375 1.66 -21.39 -4.01
CA ALA A 375 2.72 -20.47 -4.43
C ALA A 375 2.47 -18.97 -4.15
N VAL A 376 1.24 -18.55 -3.83
CA VAL A 376 0.94 -17.17 -3.37
C VAL A 376 1.06 -17.11 -1.83
N PRO A 377 2.12 -16.45 -1.28
CA PRO A 377 2.36 -16.38 0.16
C PRO A 377 1.18 -15.79 0.92
N VAL A 378 0.96 -16.24 2.17
CA VAL A 378 -0.13 -15.76 3.02
C VAL A 378 -0.13 -14.23 3.16
N SER A 379 1.06 -13.62 3.28
CA SER A 379 1.26 -12.17 3.39
C SER A 379 1.00 -11.39 2.09
N MET A 380 1.06 -12.05 0.92
CA MET A 380 0.84 -11.44 -0.39
C MET A 380 -0.63 -11.41 -0.81
N ARG A 381 -1.51 -12.22 -0.18
CA ARG A 381 -2.90 -12.42 -0.63
C ARG A 381 -3.74 -11.13 -0.57
N LEU A 382 -3.57 -10.31 0.46
CA LEU A 382 -4.30 -9.03 0.55
C LEU A 382 -3.82 -7.99 -0.45
N PRO A 383 -2.51 -7.69 -0.57
CA PRO A 383 -2.01 -6.83 -1.65
C PRO A 383 -2.41 -7.33 -3.05
N MET A 384 -2.36 -8.65 -3.28
CA MET A 384 -2.81 -9.26 -4.53
C MET A 384 -4.30 -8.98 -4.81
N ALA A 385 -5.16 -9.09 -3.79
CA ALA A 385 -6.57 -8.78 -3.92
C ALA A 385 -6.85 -7.29 -4.09
N ASP A 386 -6.12 -6.40 -3.42
CA ASP A 386 -6.28 -4.95 -3.57
C ASP A 386 -5.83 -4.53 -4.99
N MET A 387 -4.74 -5.11 -5.53
CA MET A 387 -4.37 -4.95 -6.95
C MET A 387 -5.46 -5.47 -7.91
N ILE A 388 -5.92 -6.71 -7.76
CA ILE A 388 -6.99 -7.30 -8.60
C ILE A 388 -8.29 -6.49 -8.51
N ALA A 389 -8.55 -5.84 -7.38
CA ALA A 389 -9.72 -5.02 -7.15
C ALA A 389 -9.62 -3.63 -7.79
N ASP A 390 -8.45 -2.99 -7.77
CA ASP A 390 -8.23 -1.70 -8.45
C ASP A 390 -8.36 -1.88 -9.98
N TYR A 391 -7.73 -2.92 -10.55
CA TYR A 391 -7.92 -3.38 -11.94
C TYR A 391 -9.29 -4.03 -12.21
N GLY A 392 -10.31 -3.71 -11.40
CA GLY A 392 -11.61 -4.35 -11.43
C GLY A 392 -12.33 -4.27 -12.78
N SER A 393 -12.05 -3.24 -13.59
CA SER A 393 -12.63 -3.06 -14.94
C SER A 393 -12.12 -4.13 -15.92
N ASP A 394 -10.80 -4.36 -15.93
CA ASP A 394 -10.12 -5.37 -16.75
C ASP A 394 -10.48 -6.78 -16.31
N VAL A 395 -10.50 -7.03 -15.00
CA VAL A 395 -10.94 -8.31 -14.41
C VAL A 395 -12.39 -8.64 -14.79
N HIS A 396 -13.29 -7.64 -14.76
CA HIS A 396 -14.68 -7.81 -15.23
C HIS A 396 -14.72 -8.15 -16.72
N GLN A 397 -13.84 -7.53 -17.50
CA GLN A 397 -13.76 -7.73 -18.94
C GLN A 397 -13.25 -9.14 -19.30
N ILE A 398 -12.13 -9.57 -18.73
CA ILE A 398 -11.52 -10.89 -18.96
C ILE A 398 -12.51 -12.00 -18.59
N LEU A 399 -13.02 -11.99 -17.35
CA LEU A 399 -13.95 -13.02 -16.86
C LEU A 399 -15.32 -12.95 -17.58
N GLY A 400 -15.88 -11.76 -17.75
CA GLY A 400 -17.25 -11.55 -18.26
C GLY A 400 -17.38 -11.67 -19.78
N LYS A 401 -16.44 -11.12 -20.56
CA LYS A 401 -16.42 -11.26 -22.04
C LYS A 401 -15.82 -12.61 -22.48
N LYS A 402 -15.18 -13.35 -21.57
CA LYS A 402 -14.45 -14.61 -21.85
C LYS A 402 -13.33 -14.42 -22.89
N MET A 403 -12.47 -13.43 -22.64
CA MET A 403 -11.41 -13.03 -23.56
C MET A 403 -10.02 -13.35 -23.02
N ASP A 404 -9.13 -13.68 -23.95
CA ASP A 404 -7.75 -14.11 -23.71
C ASP A 404 -6.82 -13.21 -24.57
N GLY A 405 -6.86 -11.89 -24.33
CA GLY A 405 -6.19 -10.83 -25.11
C GLY A 405 -6.44 -9.43 -24.54
N PRO A 406 -5.88 -8.35 -25.14
CA PRO A 406 -5.79 -7.03 -24.51
C PRO A 406 -7.16 -6.42 -24.19
N THR A 407 -7.32 -5.94 -22.96
CA THR A 407 -8.54 -5.28 -22.46
C THR A 407 -8.75 -3.87 -23.04
N ASP A 408 -9.97 -3.35 -22.92
CA ASP A 408 -10.33 -2.04 -23.46
C ASP A 408 -9.80 -0.89 -22.58
N PHE A 409 -9.51 -1.15 -21.30
CA PHE A 409 -9.12 -0.14 -20.31
C PHE A 409 -7.60 0.04 -20.27
N ASN A 410 -6.87 -1.02 -19.91
CA ASN A 410 -5.43 -0.96 -19.67
C ASN A 410 -4.58 -1.75 -20.69
N GLN A 411 -5.20 -2.32 -21.74
CA GLN A 411 -4.54 -3.21 -22.72
C GLN A 411 -3.98 -4.51 -22.09
N LEU A 412 -4.55 -4.92 -20.95
CA LEU A 412 -4.07 -6.03 -20.12
C LEU A 412 -4.14 -7.38 -20.86
N GLU A 413 -3.01 -8.07 -21.03
CA GLU A 413 -2.86 -9.35 -21.74
C GLU A 413 -2.69 -10.57 -20.79
N ILE A 414 -3.62 -10.74 -19.85
CA ILE A 414 -3.65 -11.92 -18.95
C ILE A 414 -4.64 -12.98 -19.46
N ASP A 415 -4.19 -14.25 -19.55
CA ASP A 415 -5.07 -15.39 -19.86
C ASP A 415 -6.11 -15.60 -18.75
N ARG A 416 -7.34 -15.91 -19.14
CA ARG A 416 -8.47 -16.03 -18.22
C ARG A 416 -8.35 -17.21 -17.25
N GLY A 417 -7.72 -18.31 -17.66
CA GLY A 417 -7.41 -19.42 -16.77
C GLY A 417 -6.36 -19.04 -15.74
N ASP A 418 -5.38 -18.24 -16.13
CA ASP A 418 -4.31 -17.77 -15.26
C ASP A 418 -4.81 -16.75 -14.23
N LEU A 419 -5.62 -15.77 -14.65
CA LEU A 419 -6.37 -14.89 -13.74
C LEU A 419 -7.26 -15.69 -12.78
N THR A 420 -7.89 -16.78 -13.23
CA THR A 420 -8.69 -17.66 -12.36
C THR A 420 -7.83 -18.33 -11.28
N ARG A 421 -6.65 -18.84 -11.64
CA ARG A 421 -5.73 -19.49 -10.68
C ARG A 421 -5.24 -18.50 -9.62
N ILE A 422 -4.85 -17.29 -10.02
CA ILE A 422 -4.42 -16.25 -9.07
C ILE A 422 -5.58 -15.87 -8.14
N ILE A 423 -6.78 -15.60 -8.66
CA ILE A 423 -7.96 -15.27 -7.83
C ILE A 423 -8.24 -16.42 -6.85
N ARG A 424 -8.10 -17.69 -7.25
CA ARG A 424 -8.31 -18.85 -6.35
C ARG A 424 -7.24 -19.02 -5.27
N ALA A 425 -5.97 -18.78 -5.58
CA ALA A 425 -4.90 -18.80 -4.58
C ALA A 425 -5.03 -17.63 -3.59
N THR A 426 -5.39 -16.46 -4.11
CA THR A 426 -5.63 -15.22 -3.35
C THR A 426 -6.84 -15.35 -2.42
N ALA A 427 -7.94 -15.93 -2.92
CA ALA A 427 -9.19 -16.11 -2.19
C ALA A 427 -9.12 -17.10 -1.01
N GLU A 428 -7.98 -17.76 -0.76
CA GLU A 428 -7.78 -18.49 0.51
C GLU A 428 -7.81 -17.56 1.73
N ASP A 429 -7.43 -16.28 1.57
CA ASP A 429 -7.73 -15.26 2.56
C ASP A 429 -9.20 -14.77 2.36
N PRO A 430 -10.08 -14.93 3.35
CA PRO A 430 -11.49 -14.56 3.22
C PRO A 430 -11.71 -13.04 3.11
N ASN A 431 -10.76 -12.21 3.55
CA ASN A 431 -10.79 -10.76 3.38
C ASN A 431 -10.34 -10.38 1.96
N ALA A 432 -9.33 -11.06 1.42
CA ALA A 432 -8.92 -10.93 0.02
C ALA A 432 -10.08 -11.28 -0.95
N TYR A 433 -10.80 -12.38 -0.71
CA TYR A 433 -12.02 -12.71 -1.47
C TYR A 433 -13.08 -11.59 -1.40
N LYS A 434 -13.33 -11.04 -0.21
CA LYS A 434 -14.31 -9.94 -0.02
C LYS A 434 -13.94 -8.72 -0.84
N MET A 435 -12.66 -8.36 -0.94
CA MET A 435 -12.23 -7.19 -1.70
C MET A 435 -12.49 -7.38 -3.20
N ILE A 436 -12.02 -8.49 -3.78
CA ILE A 436 -12.23 -8.83 -5.20
C ILE A 436 -13.72 -8.90 -5.54
N HIS A 437 -14.53 -9.51 -4.67
CA HIS A 437 -15.97 -9.63 -4.88
C HIS A 437 -16.71 -8.29 -4.78
N ALA A 438 -16.30 -7.43 -3.84
CA ALA A 438 -16.87 -6.10 -3.69
C ALA A 438 -16.53 -5.16 -4.84
N SER A 439 -15.29 -5.17 -5.37
CA SER A 439 -14.93 -4.36 -6.53
C SER A 439 -15.75 -4.75 -7.76
N GLN A 440 -15.93 -6.05 -8.00
CA GLN A 440 -16.80 -6.53 -9.09
C GLN A 440 -18.28 -6.16 -8.90
N SER A 441 -18.74 -6.00 -7.66
CA SER A 441 -20.07 -5.49 -7.34
C SER A 441 -20.23 -4.00 -7.66
N VAL A 442 -19.18 -3.21 -7.43
CA VAL A 442 -19.11 -1.78 -7.80
C VAL A 442 -19.04 -1.63 -9.30
N VAL A 443 -18.16 -2.37 -10.00
CA VAL A 443 -18.08 -2.38 -11.47
C VAL A 443 -19.44 -2.72 -12.10
N THR A 444 -20.09 -3.79 -11.62
CA THR A 444 -21.43 -4.18 -12.06
C THR A 444 -22.44 -3.04 -11.90
N SER A 445 -22.44 -2.36 -10.75
CA SER A 445 -23.38 -1.28 -10.44
C SER A 445 -23.09 0.01 -11.23
N GLU A 446 -21.82 0.33 -11.50
CA GLU A 446 -21.42 1.45 -12.35
C GLU A 446 -21.86 1.22 -13.80
N GLY A 447 -21.62 0.02 -14.37
CA GLY A 447 -22.15 -0.30 -15.69
C GLY A 447 -23.68 -0.26 -15.75
N LEU A 448 -24.38 -0.75 -14.71
CA LEU A 448 -25.83 -0.61 -14.60
C LEU A 448 -26.30 0.85 -14.50
N ASN A 449 -25.47 1.77 -13.99
CA ASN A 449 -25.76 3.20 -13.85
C ASN A 449 -25.86 3.96 -15.19
N HIS A 450 -25.42 3.36 -16.29
CA HIS A 450 -25.54 3.95 -17.62
C HIS A 450 -26.99 3.88 -18.16
N PHE A 451 -27.64 2.72 -18.05
CA PHE A 451 -29.09 2.48 -18.28
C PHE A 451 -29.67 3.11 -19.58
N PRO A 452 -30.88 3.72 -19.59
CA PRO A 452 -31.62 4.32 -18.47
C PRO A 452 -32.84 3.48 -17.98
N ALA A 453 -33.95 4.11 -17.53
CA ALA A 453 -35.14 3.46 -16.96
C ALA A 453 -35.90 2.57 -17.97
N ASP A 454 -36.01 3.00 -19.22
CA ASP A 454 -36.78 2.30 -20.24
C ASP A 454 -36.14 0.98 -20.68
N SER A 455 -34.82 0.82 -20.49
CA SER A 455 -34.08 -0.43 -20.67
C SER A 455 -34.54 -1.56 -19.73
N PHE A 456 -35.16 -1.22 -18.60
CA PHE A 456 -35.74 -2.20 -17.67
C PHE A 456 -37.23 -2.49 -17.96
N ARG A 457 -37.84 -1.76 -18.90
CA ARG A 457 -39.23 -1.94 -19.33
C ARG A 457 -39.37 -2.67 -20.67
N LYS A 458 -38.31 -2.68 -21.48
CA LYS A 458 -38.29 -3.14 -22.88
C LYS A 458 -36.92 -3.74 -23.18
N GLU A 459 -36.87 -4.65 -24.14
CA GLU A 459 -35.63 -5.25 -24.63
C GLU A 459 -34.57 -4.19 -24.97
N ASP A 460 -33.46 -4.25 -24.24
CA ASP A 460 -32.25 -3.48 -24.47
C ASP A 460 -31.07 -4.47 -24.64
N PRO A 461 -30.52 -4.62 -25.86
CA PRO A 461 -29.42 -5.56 -26.12
C PRO A 461 -28.14 -5.27 -25.33
N GLU A 462 -27.86 -4.00 -25.03
CA GLU A 462 -26.66 -3.59 -24.30
C GLU A 462 -26.82 -3.89 -22.81
N LEU A 463 -28.00 -3.62 -22.22
CA LEU A 463 -28.30 -4.02 -20.85
C LEU A 463 -28.24 -5.55 -20.70
N ARG A 464 -28.86 -6.30 -21.62
CA ARG A 464 -28.81 -7.77 -21.60
C ARG A 464 -27.39 -8.30 -21.72
N ALA A 465 -26.55 -7.69 -22.56
CA ALA A 465 -25.15 -8.05 -22.69
C ALA A 465 -24.35 -7.75 -21.41
N TRP A 466 -24.62 -6.62 -20.76
CA TRP A 466 -24.01 -6.25 -19.47
C TRP A 466 -24.43 -7.24 -18.37
N VAL A 467 -25.73 -7.48 -18.18
CA VAL A 467 -26.26 -8.43 -17.19
C VAL A 467 -25.68 -9.82 -17.36
N LYS A 468 -25.56 -10.29 -18.60
CA LYS A 468 -24.87 -11.55 -18.93
C LYS A 468 -23.41 -11.56 -18.45
N GLN A 469 -22.64 -10.50 -18.72
CA GLN A 469 -21.23 -10.41 -18.33
C GLN A 469 -21.11 -10.41 -16.80
N SER A 470 -21.83 -9.51 -16.12
CA SER A 470 -21.74 -9.36 -14.67
C SER A 470 -22.24 -10.60 -13.92
N ALA A 471 -23.31 -11.25 -14.39
CA ALA A 471 -23.75 -12.54 -13.83
C ALA A 471 -22.67 -13.62 -13.97
N SER A 472 -22.01 -13.70 -15.14
CA SER A 472 -20.90 -14.64 -15.37
C SER A 472 -19.71 -14.36 -14.45
N VAL A 473 -19.35 -13.10 -14.22
CA VAL A 473 -18.28 -12.71 -13.28
C VAL A 473 -18.62 -13.14 -11.85
N LEU A 474 -19.82 -12.82 -11.39
CA LEU A 474 -20.27 -13.15 -10.04
C LEU A 474 -20.38 -14.67 -9.81
N GLY A 475 -20.81 -15.43 -10.82
CA GLY A 475 -20.81 -16.89 -10.78
C GLY A 475 -19.40 -17.47 -10.76
N HIS A 476 -18.48 -16.89 -11.52
CA HIS A 476 -17.07 -17.31 -11.55
C HIS A 476 -16.40 -17.15 -10.17
N LEU A 477 -16.63 -16.03 -9.49
CA LEU A 477 -16.15 -15.81 -8.12
C LEU A 477 -16.80 -16.76 -7.09
N ASP A 478 -18.11 -16.98 -7.16
CA ASP A 478 -18.80 -17.93 -6.26
C ASP A 478 -18.36 -19.38 -6.50
N GLY A 479 -17.94 -19.73 -7.73
CA GLY A 479 -17.29 -21.00 -8.08
C GLY A 479 -15.91 -21.14 -7.42
N VAL A 480 -15.04 -20.13 -7.59
CA VAL A 480 -13.73 -20.05 -6.91
C VAL A 480 -13.86 -20.19 -5.39
N ARG A 481 -14.82 -19.49 -4.78
CA ARG A 481 -15.11 -19.62 -3.34
C ARG A 481 -15.52 -21.05 -2.96
N GLY A 482 -16.26 -21.74 -3.83
CA GLY A 482 -16.68 -23.13 -3.65
C GLY A 482 -15.48 -24.08 -3.55
N ASP A 483 -14.51 -23.91 -4.45
CA ASP A 483 -13.25 -24.68 -4.51
C ASP A 483 -12.39 -24.46 -3.25
N VAL A 484 -12.11 -23.19 -2.90
CA VAL A 484 -11.40 -22.84 -1.65
C VAL A 484 -12.06 -23.47 -0.41
N ILE A 485 -13.38 -23.44 -0.32
CA ILE A 485 -14.14 -24.05 0.78
C ILE A 485 -14.05 -25.59 0.78
N TYR A 486 -13.93 -26.21 -0.39
CA TYR A 486 -13.78 -27.66 -0.52
C TYR A 486 -12.40 -28.12 -0.03
N ASP A 487 -11.33 -27.43 -0.46
CA ASP A 487 -9.95 -27.76 -0.07
C ASP A 487 -9.69 -27.50 1.41
N LEU A 488 -10.06 -26.32 1.93
CA LEU A 488 -10.04 -26.04 3.38
C LEU A 488 -10.95 -27.01 4.16
N GLY A 489 -11.95 -27.62 3.50
CA GLY A 489 -12.86 -28.60 4.09
C GLY A 489 -12.17 -29.88 4.54
N GLN A 490 -11.01 -30.23 3.97
CA GLN A 490 -10.16 -31.33 4.43
C GLN A 490 -9.59 -31.05 5.83
N ALA A 491 -9.40 -29.77 6.17
CA ALA A 491 -8.92 -29.28 7.46
C ALA A 491 -10.07 -28.60 8.25
N GLU A 492 -11.12 -29.37 8.59
CA GLU A 492 -12.44 -28.95 9.13
C GLU A 492 -12.51 -27.64 9.99
N LYS A 493 -11.49 -27.32 10.79
CA LYS A 493 -11.43 -26.05 11.55
C LYS A 493 -11.33 -24.82 10.66
N ASP A 494 -10.55 -24.90 9.59
CA ASP A 494 -10.12 -23.76 8.79
C ASP A 494 -11.26 -23.35 7.84
N ALA A 495 -11.94 -24.33 7.22
CA ALA A 495 -13.20 -24.08 6.53
C ALA A 495 -14.29 -23.45 7.43
N ASN A 496 -14.33 -23.77 8.72
CA ASN A 496 -15.26 -23.14 9.65
C ASN A 496 -14.83 -21.71 10.04
N ALA A 497 -13.53 -21.43 10.14
CA ALA A 497 -13.01 -20.07 10.32
C ALA A 497 -13.28 -19.19 9.08
N TYR A 498 -12.95 -19.70 7.89
CA TYR A 498 -13.20 -19.05 6.59
C TYR A 498 -14.68 -18.73 6.39
N LYS A 499 -15.57 -19.72 6.56
CA LYS A 499 -17.03 -19.52 6.51
C LYS A 499 -17.53 -18.55 7.57
N ARG A 500 -16.93 -18.51 8.76
CA ARG A 500 -17.26 -17.52 9.78
C ARG A 500 -16.92 -16.12 9.27
N VAL A 501 -15.69 -15.88 8.81
CA VAL A 501 -15.29 -14.55 8.31
C VAL A 501 -16.16 -14.10 7.14
N LEU A 502 -16.51 -14.98 6.18
CA LEU A 502 -17.40 -14.62 5.08
C LEU A 502 -18.85 -14.36 5.50
N ASN A 503 -19.44 -15.15 6.40
CA ASN A 503 -20.81 -14.93 6.90
C ASN A 503 -20.91 -13.69 7.79
N TYR A 504 -19.84 -13.32 8.52
CA TYR A 504 -19.82 -12.13 9.35
C TYR A 504 -19.59 -10.87 8.49
N HIS A 505 -20.70 -10.17 8.24
CA HIS A 505 -20.81 -8.74 7.92
C HIS A 505 -19.74 -8.14 6.97
N ILE A 506 -20.18 -7.82 5.76
CA ILE A 506 -19.50 -6.89 4.86
C ILE A 506 -19.72 -5.44 5.36
N VAL A 507 -19.21 -5.11 6.55
CA VAL A 507 -19.41 -3.82 7.22
C VAL A 507 -18.12 -3.00 7.23
N GLY A 508 -18.09 -2.00 6.35
CA GLY A 508 -17.27 -0.80 6.50
C GLY A 508 -15.76 -1.00 6.31
N GLY A 509 -15.07 -1.48 7.34
CA GLY A 509 -13.63 -1.24 7.52
C GLY A 509 -12.73 -1.70 6.37
N LEU A 510 -12.97 -2.89 5.83
CA LEU A 510 -12.16 -3.45 4.74
C LEU A 510 -12.56 -2.91 3.35
N LEU A 511 -13.80 -2.42 3.19
CA LEU A 511 -14.31 -1.93 1.88
C LEU A 511 -14.43 -0.40 1.79
N THR A 512 -14.10 0.32 2.85
CA THR A 512 -13.98 1.79 2.83
C THR A 512 -13.01 2.29 1.75
N PRO A 513 -11.97 1.54 1.34
CA PRO A 513 -11.17 1.87 0.17
C PRO A 513 -11.96 2.01 -1.14
N ILE A 514 -12.99 1.19 -1.40
CA ILE A 514 -13.63 1.18 -2.72
C ILE A 514 -14.53 2.43 -2.87
N PRO A 515 -14.20 3.40 -3.74
CA PRO A 515 -15.03 4.59 -3.90
C PRO A 515 -16.33 4.22 -4.62
N ILE A 516 -17.45 4.78 -4.17
CA ILE A 516 -18.73 4.64 -4.87
C ILE A 516 -19.27 6.02 -5.24
N ALA A 517 -19.26 6.30 -6.55
CA ALA A 517 -19.66 7.59 -7.10
C ALA A 517 -21.18 7.67 -7.29
N GLY A 518 -21.91 8.02 -6.24
CA GLY A 518 -23.31 8.43 -6.33
C GLY A 518 -24.30 7.53 -5.62
N ASP A 519 -25.35 8.18 -5.12
CA ASP A 519 -26.36 7.66 -4.21
C ASP A 519 -27.11 6.42 -4.76
N ALA A 520 -27.33 6.36 -6.07
CA ALA A 520 -27.98 5.20 -6.71
C ALA A 520 -27.07 3.97 -6.76
N ILE A 521 -25.81 4.13 -7.17
CA ILE A 521 -24.81 3.05 -7.25
C ILE A 521 -24.53 2.51 -5.85
N GLN A 522 -24.32 3.41 -4.88
CA GLN A 522 -24.13 3.01 -3.48
C GLN A 522 -25.29 2.13 -2.99
N ARG A 523 -26.53 2.54 -3.24
CA ARG A 523 -27.69 1.76 -2.80
C ARG A 523 -27.88 0.46 -3.58
N SER A 524 -27.42 0.37 -4.83
CA SER A 524 -27.34 -0.89 -5.60
C SER A 524 -26.37 -1.87 -4.95
N VAL A 525 -25.14 -1.42 -4.70
CA VAL A 525 -24.09 -2.20 -4.02
C VAL A 525 -24.57 -2.63 -2.63
N ASP A 526 -25.14 -1.71 -1.84
CA ASP A 526 -25.75 -2.01 -0.54
C ASP A 526 -26.86 -3.07 -0.66
N ALA A 527 -27.74 -2.99 -1.66
CA ALA A 527 -28.80 -3.98 -1.86
C ALA A 527 -28.24 -5.36 -2.22
N GLY A 528 -27.22 -5.41 -3.08
CA GLY A 528 -26.50 -6.63 -3.41
C GLY A 528 -25.88 -7.29 -2.17
N LEU A 529 -25.04 -6.56 -1.45
CA LEU A 529 -24.25 -7.08 -0.33
C LEU A 529 -25.13 -7.41 0.90
N ASN A 530 -26.21 -6.66 1.15
CA ASN A 530 -27.06 -6.86 2.33
C ASN A 530 -28.23 -7.85 2.14
N ASN A 531 -28.62 -8.21 0.91
CA ASN A 531 -29.78 -9.09 0.66
C ASN A 531 -29.67 -10.46 1.37
N HIS A 532 -28.45 -10.93 1.63
CA HIS A 532 -28.18 -12.17 2.35
C HIS A 532 -28.60 -12.16 3.83
N LEU A 533 -28.48 -11.01 4.51
CA LEU A 533 -28.71 -10.89 5.96
C LEU A 533 -30.17 -11.16 6.35
N ASN A 534 -31.11 -10.91 5.45
CA ASN A 534 -32.54 -11.11 5.69
C ASN A 534 -32.95 -12.59 5.64
N ASP A 535 -32.30 -13.43 4.83
CA ASP A 535 -32.60 -14.87 4.71
C ASP A 535 -31.85 -15.70 5.77
N GLN A 536 -30.66 -15.25 6.21
CA GLN A 536 -29.89 -15.93 7.26
C GLN A 536 -30.43 -15.75 8.68
N ASN A 537 -30.96 -14.56 9.04
CA ASN A 537 -31.55 -14.33 10.37
C ASN A 537 -32.73 -15.28 10.69
N ALA A 538 -33.33 -15.92 9.67
CA ALA A 538 -34.38 -16.91 9.82
C ALA A 538 -33.88 -18.36 10.00
N ARG A 539 -32.57 -18.64 9.91
CA ARG A 539 -32.01 -20.02 9.78
C ARG A 539 -30.83 -20.32 10.70
N VAL A 540 -30.78 -19.74 11.90
CA VAL A 540 -29.65 -19.92 12.85
C VAL A 540 -29.64 -21.28 13.57
N ASP A 541 -30.70 -22.10 13.44
CA ASP A 541 -30.76 -23.43 14.08
C ASP A 541 -30.04 -24.54 13.28
N ALA A 542 -28.84 -24.90 13.77
CA ALA A 542 -28.20 -26.23 13.81
C ALA A 542 -28.04 -27.14 12.56
N GLU A 543 -28.70 -26.91 11.41
CA GLU A 543 -28.62 -27.81 10.23
C GLU A 543 -27.38 -27.60 9.33
N THR A 544 -26.41 -26.81 9.77
CA THR A 544 -25.36 -26.20 8.93
C THR A 544 -24.47 -27.18 8.15
N ARG A 545 -24.36 -28.46 8.56
CA ARG A 545 -23.54 -29.46 7.85
C ARG A 545 -24.17 -29.99 6.56
N ASN A 546 -25.48 -30.23 6.53
CA ASN A 546 -26.13 -30.88 5.39
C ASN A 546 -26.60 -29.90 4.30
N ASN A 547 -26.65 -28.60 4.59
CA ASN A 547 -27.13 -27.57 3.67
C ASN A 547 -26.01 -26.84 2.90
N MET A 548 -24.74 -27.27 3.01
CA MET A 548 -23.60 -26.68 2.28
C MET A 548 -23.81 -26.61 0.75
N ILE A 549 -24.58 -27.53 0.17
CA ILE A 549 -24.90 -27.58 -1.28
C ILE A 549 -25.85 -26.44 -1.70
N ARG A 550 -26.55 -25.77 -0.78
CA ARG A 550 -27.49 -24.66 -1.05
C ARG A 550 -26.87 -23.26 -0.96
N HIS A 551 -25.54 -23.13 -0.95
CA HIS A 551 -24.86 -21.82 -0.91
C HIS A 551 -24.51 -21.22 -2.28
N TYR A 552 -24.81 -21.93 -3.38
CA TYR A 552 -24.52 -21.51 -4.75
C TYR A 552 -25.59 -20.57 -5.36
N ASP A 553 -26.42 -19.88 -4.57
CA ASP A 553 -27.37 -18.86 -5.06
C ASP A 553 -27.11 -17.45 -4.48
N TYR A 554 -25.97 -17.27 -3.81
CA TYR A 554 -25.62 -16.03 -3.10
C TYR A 554 -25.45 -14.84 -4.05
N SER A 555 -24.48 -14.91 -4.98
CA SER A 555 -24.24 -13.77 -5.88
C SER A 555 -25.26 -13.68 -7.03
N GLU A 556 -26.06 -14.72 -7.26
CA GLU A 556 -27.24 -14.67 -8.12
C GLU A 556 -28.31 -13.74 -7.52
N LYS A 557 -28.66 -13.94 -6.24
CA LYS A 557 -29.60 -13.07 -5.48
C LYS A 557 -29.07 -11.65 -5.29
N GLN A 558 -27.75 -11.49 -5.18
CA GLN A 558 -27.10 -10.20 -5.20
C GLN A 558 -27.34 -9.46 -6.52
N MET A 559 -27.17 -10.13 -7.66
CA MET A 559 -27.42 -9.55 -8.98
C MET A 559 -28.89 -9.15 -9.17
N TYR A 560 -29.84 -10.01 -8.76
CA TYR A 560 -31.26 -9.61 -8.68
C TYR A 560 -31.47 -8.38 -7.79
N GLY A 561 -30.78 -8.31 -6.65
CA GLY A 561 -30.80 -7.16 -5.74
C GLY A 561 -30.35 -5.86 -6.41
N MET A 562 -29.19 -5.88 -7.05
CA MET A 562 -28.61 -4.74 -7.78
C MET A 562 -29.51 -4.28 -8.92
N LEU A 563 -29.97 -5.21 -9.77
CA LEU A 563 -30.89 -4.92 -10.87
C LEU A 563 -32.21 -4.31 -10.39
N ARG A 564 -32.86 -4.95 -9.40
CA ARG A 564 -34.13 -4.45 -8.85
C ARG A 564 -33.96 -3.08 -8.24
N ARG A 565 -32.86 -2.86 -7.50
CA ARG A 565 -32.56 -1.57 -6.89
C ARG A 565 -32.37 -0.51 -7.96
N MET A 566 -31.47 -0.71 -8.92
CA MET A 566 -31.22 0.20 -10.05
C MET A 566 -32.50 0.58 -10.80
N ALA A 567 -33.39 -0.38 -11.05
CA ALA A 567 -34.66 -0.11 -11.69
C ALA A 567 -35.61 0.74 -10.81
N THR A 568 -35.71 0.44 -9.50
CA THR A 568 -36.56 1.21 -8.57
C THR A 568 -36.04 2.63 -8.32
N GLU A 569 -34.72 2.84 -8.28
CA GLU A 569 -34.07 4.18 -8.22
C GLU A 569 -34.48 5.05 -9.42
N ARG A 570 -34.69 4.41 -10.58
CA ARG A 570 -35.14 5.02 -11.83
C ARG A 570 -36.66 5.12 -11.97
N GLY A 571 -37.39 4.89 -10.88
CA GLY A 571 -38.83 5.10 -10.80
C GLY A 571 -39.69 3.97 -11.38
N LEU A 572 -39.16 2.75 -11.53
CA LEU A 572 -40.01 1.57 -11.74
C LEU A 572 -40.61 1.13 -10.40
N SER A 573 -41.91 0.87 -10.40
CA SER A 573 -42.63 0.23 -9.29
C SER A 573 -42.28 -1.25 -9.18
N LYS A 574 -42.55 -1.87 -8.02
CA LYS A 574 -42.37 -3.33 -7.89
C LYS A 574 -43.35 -4.08 -8.78
N GLU A 575 -44.54 -3.53 -8.94
CA GLU A 575 -45.61 -4.04 -9.78
C GLU A 575 -45.26 -3.98 -11.28
N GLU A 576 -44.44 -3.02 -11.73
CA GLU A 576 -43.86 -3.02 -13.08
C GLU A 576 -42.77 -4.08 -13.27
N LEU A 577 -41.96 -4.32 -12.24
CA LEU A 577 -40.84 -5.28 -12.29
C LEU A 577 -41.33 -6.73 -12.23
N ASP A 578 -42.30 -7.00 -11.35
CA ASP A 578 -42.86 -8.33 -11.09
C ASP A 578 -43.98 -8.69 -12.11
N ALA A 579 -44.10 -7.94 -13.21
CA ALA A 579 -45.09 -8.16 -14.25
C ALA A 579 -44.56 -9.14 -15.32
N SER A 580 -45.29 -10.25 -15.53
CA SER A 580 -45.02 -11.20 -16.63
C SER A 580 -46.13 -11.16 -17.69
N PRO A 581 -45.80 -11.10 -19.00
CA PRO A 581 -44.46 -11.00 -19.55
C PRO A 581 -43.85 -9.58 -19.39
N GLY A 582 -42.60 -9.49 -18.93
CA GLY A 582 -41.85 -8.25 -18.74
C GLY A 582 -40.34 -8.43 -18.88
N GLU A 583 -39.62 -7.34 -19.18
CA GLU A 583 -38.17 -7.39 -19.41
C GLU A 583 -37.40 -7.81 -18.16
N TYR A 584 -37.75 -7.28 -16.99
CA TYR A 584 -37.10 -7.65 -15.73
C TYR A 584 -37.42 -9.10 -15.32
N GLU A 585 -38.71 -9.46 -15.25
CA GLU A 585 -39.16 -10.78 -14.75
C GLU A 585 -38.76 -11.94 -15.66
N ASP A 586 -39.08 -11.88 -16.96
CA ASP A 586 -38.95 -13.03 -17.85
C ASP A 586 -37.63 -13.05 -18.66
N HIS A 587 -36.89 -11.94 -18.70
CA HIS A 587 -35.65 -11.84 -19.48
C HIS A 587 -34.40 -11.58 -18.63
N LEU A 588 -34.31 -10.46 -17.92
CA LEU A 588 -33.10 -10.12 -17.15
C LEU A 588 -32.84 -11.12 -16.00
N GLN A 589 -33.90 -11.63 -15.35
CA GLN A 589 -33.72 -12.69 -14.35
C GLN A 589 -33.23 -14.00 -14.96
N SER A 590 -33.87 -14.48 -16.04
CA SER A 590 -33.46 -15.72 -16.71
C SER A 590 -32.04 -15.66 -17.31
N ILE A 591 -31.63 -14.48 -17.83
CA ILE A 591 -30.25 -14.24 -18.26
C ILE A 591 -29.29 -14.32 -17.06
N THR A 592 -29.66 -13.74 -15.92
CA THR A 592 -28.84 -13.79 -14.70
C THR A 592 -28.64 -15.22 -14.23
N GLU A 593 -29.71 -15.99 -14.03
CA GLU A 593 -29.64 -17.42 -13.64
C GLU A 593 -28.72 -18.21 -14.59
N GLN A 594 -28.98 -18.13 -15.90
CA GLN A 594 -28.23 -18.88 -16.90
C GLN A 594 -26.75 -18.52 -16.91
N TRP A 595 -26.41 -17.23 -16.91
CA TRP A 595 -25.02 -16.79 -17.06
C TRP A 595 -24.22 -16.86 -15.76
N TYR A 596 -24.87 -16.75 -14.60
CA TYR A 596 -24.27 -17.07 -13.32
C TYR A 596 -23.85 -18.55 -13.25
N GLN A 597 -24.73 -19.49 -13.62
CA GLN A 597 -24.37 -20.91 -13.66
C GLN A 597 -23.27 -21.21 -14.71
N ASN A 598 -23.27 -20.52 -15.85
CA ASN A 598 -22.17 -20.60 -16.82
C ASN A 598 -20.84 -20.05 -16.26
N GLY A 599 -20.89 -19.03 -15.40
CA GLY A 599 -19.71 -18.47 -14.72
C GLY A 599 -19.08 -19.46 -13.76
N MET A 600 -19.90 -20.08 -12.90
CA MET A 600 -19.45 -21.15 -12.00
C MET A 600 -18.78 -22.30 -12.76
N GLY A 601 -19.44 -22.82 -13.81
CA GLY A 601 -18.90 -23.92 -14.60
C GLY A 601 -17.64 -23.57 -15.40
N ASP A 602 -17.44 -22.29 -15.75
CA ASP A 602 -16.19 -21.81 -16.34
C ASP A 602 -15.05 -21.75 -15.32
N ALA A 603 -15.33 -21.34 -14.07
CA ALA A 603 -14.33 -21.38 -12.99
C ALA A 603 -13.88 -22.82 -12.71
N ASP A 604 -14.83 -23.74 -12.48
CA ASP A 604 -14.55 -25.17 -12.24
C ASP A 604 -13.64 -25.78 -13.32
N LYS A 605 -13.89 -25.40 -14.59
CA LYS A 605 -13.11 -25.86 -15.74
C LYS A 605 -11.64 -25.42 -15.66
N TRP A 606 -11.35 -24.22 -15.18
CA TRP A 606 -9.98 -23.67 -15.13
C TRP A 606 -9.22 -24.05 -13.87
N MET A 607 -9.91 -24.27 -12.75
CA MET A 607 -9.28 -24.76 -11.51
C MET A 607 -8.94 -26.26 -11.58
N GLY A 608 -9.69 -27.04 -12.37
CA GLY A 608 -9.43 -28.46 -12.62
C GLY A 608 -8.36 -28.77 -13.69
N GLN A 609 -7.55 -27.78 -14.11
CA GLN A 609 -6.48 -27.88 -15.11
C GLN A 609 -5.13 -27.43 -14.54
#